data_AF-A0A7J4EPT9-F1
#
_entry.id   AF-A0A7J4EPT9-F1
#
_cell.length_a   1.000
_cell.length_b   1.000
_cell.length_c   1.000
_cell.angle_alpha   90.00
_cell.angle_beta   90.00
_cell.angle_gamma   90.00
#
_symmetry.space_group_name_H-M   'P 1'
#
loop_
_entity.id
_entity.type
_entity.pdbx_description
1 polymer ?
#
loop_
_entity_poly.entity_id
_entity_poly.type
_entity_poly.pdbx_seq_one_letter_code
_entity_poly.pdbx_strand_id
1 'polypeptide(L)'
;DEKALRRKGLTVEEIRKKIEKSLKTEVVEEDGKIIVKSEPSYKALMDMFEKLKKLILAGIKEIRRVIIRKEDEEYVLYTEGSNLKKVMKIKGVDFARTATNNIYEIYEVLGIEAARNAVINEAISTLEEQGLEVDVRHIMLVADAMTADGELKQIGRHGVAGEKHSILARAAFEMTVNNLLDAAVRGNRDRLSGVTENIIVGQPIKLGTGDVELVTRFTPVKKRT
;
A
#
# COMPACT_ATOMS: atom_id res chain seq x y z
N ASP A 1 -21.81 3.78 29.53
CA ASP A 1 -21.23 2.76 30.42
C ASP A 1 -20.09 3.39 31.21
N GLU A 2 -20.34 3.63 32.51
CA GLU A 2 -19.40 4.31 33.42
C GLU A 2 -18.10 3.53 33.64
N LYS A 3 -18.13 2.19 33.56
CA LYS A 3 -16.92 1.36 33.72
C LYS A 3 -15.96 1.56 32.56
N ALA A 4 -16.50 1.68 31.34
CA ALA A 4 -15.71 1.93 30.13
C ALA A 4 -15.10 3.35 30.14
N LEU A 5 -15.81 4.34 30.67
CA LEU A 5 -15.33 5.72 30.85
C LEU A 5 -14.16 5.79 31.83
N ARG A 6 -14.30 5.17 33.01
CA ARG A 6 -13.23 5.14 34.03
C ARG A 6 -11.99 4.43 33.54
N ARG A 7 -12.13 3.29 32.83
CA ARG A 7 -10.98 2.54 32.28
C ARG A 7 -10.22 3.31 31.20
N LYS A 8 -10.90 4.19 30.45
CA LYS A 8 -10.31 5.00 29.39
C LYS A 8 -9.85 6.39 29.87
N GLY A 9 -10.06 6.72 31.15
CA GLY A 9 -9.71 8.02 31.71
C GLY A 9 -10.47 9.19 31.07
N LEU A 10 -11.69 8.96 30.55
CA LEU A 10 -12.47 9.99 29.88
C LEU A 10 -13.51 10.58 30.82
N THR A 11 -13.57 11.91 30.85
CA THR A 11 -14.60 12.65 31.60
C THR A 11 -15.84 12.90 30.73
N VAL A 12 -17.02 12.93 31.35
CA VAL A 12 -18.30 13.19 30.66
C VAL A 12 -18.31 14.60 30.05
N GLU A 13 -17.65 15.56 30.69
CA GLU A 13 -17.51 16.94 30.21
C GLU A 13 -16.69 17.05 28.91
N GLU A 14 -15.60 16.29 28.78
CA GLU A 14 -14.79 16.27 27.55
C GLU A 14 -15.55 15.67 26.37
N ILE A 15 -16.35 14.64 26.65
CA ILE A 15 -17.22 14.02 25.65
C ILE A 15 -18.29 15.01 25.20
N ARG A 16 -18.96 15.68 26.14
CA ARG A 16 -19.97 16.70 25.84
C ARG A 16 -19.42 17.81 24.94
N LYS A 17 -18.27 18.39 25.32
CA LYS A 17 -17.61 19.44 24.51
C LYS A 17 -17.29 18.98 23.08
N LYS A 18 -16.87 17.73 22.89
CA LYS A 18 -16.58 17.18 21.55
C LYS A 18 -17.84 16.93 20.73
N ILE A 19 -18.90 16.43 21.35
CA ILE A 19 -20.18 16.17 20.67
C ILE A 19 -20.83 17.49 20.27
N GLU A 20 -20.88 18.49 21.16
CA GLU A 20 -21.40 19.83 20.85
C GLU A 20 -20.62 20.50 19.72
N LYS A 21 -19.27 20.41 19.74
CA LYS A 21 -18.42 20.97 18.66
C LYS A 21 -18.67 20.31 17.31
N SER A 22 -18.95 19.01 17.29
CA SER A 22 -19.09 18.25 16.04
C SER A 22 -20.50 18.27 15.46
N LEU A 23 -21.55 18.39 16.28
CA LEU A 23 -22.94 18.34 15.84
C LEU A 23 -23.62 19.72 15.87
N LYS A 24 -22.99 20.75 16.45
CA LYS A 24 -23.53 22.11 16.60
C LYS A 24 -24.97 22.11 17.18
N THR A 25 -25.26 21.16 18.04
CA THR A 25 -26.59 20.95 18.65
C THR A 25 -26.46 20.85 20.15
N GLU A 26 -27.52 21.20 20.87
CA GLU A 26 -27.55 21.12 22.32
C GLU A 26 -27.48 19.66 22.79
N VAL A 27 -26.51 19.41 23.67
CA VAL A 27 -26.30 18.12 24.30
C VAL A 27 -26.68 18.28 25.77
N VAL A 28 -27.70 17.53 26.19
CA VAL A 28 -28.19 17.52 27.58
C VAL A 28 -27.78 16.20 28.23
N GLU A 29 -27.34 16.27 29.49
CA GLU A 29 -27.07 15.09 30.30
C GLU A 29 -28.26 14.85 31.22
N GLU A 30 -28.90 13.69 31.09
CA GLU A 30 -29.96 13.21 31.98
C GLU A 30 -29.67 11.75 32.35
N ASP A 31 -29.69 11.42 33.65
CA ASP A 31 -29.52 10.05 34.19
C ASP A 31 -28.33 9.26 33.63
N GLY A 32 -27.16 9.89 33.54
CA GLY A 32 -25.93 9.24 33.04
C GLY A 32 -25.97 8.93 31.53
N LYS A 33 -26.92 9.52 30.79
CA LYS A 33 -27.04 9.45 29.34
C LYS A 33 -26.86 10.84 28.72
N ILE A 34 -26.19 10.85 27.58
CA ILE A 34 -25.98 12.04 26.76
C ILE A 34 -27.07 12.08 25.69
N ILE A 35 -27.99 13.04 25.78
CA ILE A 35 -29.11 13.22 24.86
C ILE A 35 -28.78 14.39 23.92
N VAL A 36 -28.74 14.11 22.62
CA VAL A 36 -28.54 15.13 21.59
C VAL A 36 -29.89 15.56 21.05
N LYS A 37 -30.25 16.84 21.20
CA LYS A 37 -31.51 17.39 20.64
C LYS A 37 -31.32 17.71 19.16
N SER A 38 -32.23 17.23 18.30
CA SER A 38 -32.25 17.45 16.85
C SER A 38 -33.65 17.84 16.38
N GLU A 39 -33.73 18.52 15.24
CA GLU A 39 -34.99 18.76 14.54
C GLU A 39 -35.70 17.42 14.19
N PRO A 40 -37.05 17.36 14.22
CA PRO A 40 -37.83 16.13 14.06
C PRO A 40 -37.95 15.66 12.61
N SER A 41 -36.81 15.46 11.92
CA SER A 41 -36.74 14.84 10.60
C SER A 41 -36.00 13.51 10.66
N TYR A 42 -36.64 12.43 10.19
CA TYR A 42 -36.05 11.07 10.21
C TYR A 42 -34.70 11.02 9.49
N LYS A 43 -34.57 11.72 8.35
CA LYS A 43 -33.31 11.78 7.59
C LYS A 43 -32.20 12.48 8.38
N ALA A 44 -32.53 13.60 9.03
CA ALA A 44 -31.58 14.36 9.84
C ALA A 44 -31.08 13.53 11.04
N LEU A 45 -31.99 12.79 11.70
CA LEU A 45 -31.65 11.87 12.78
C LEU A 45 -30.74 10.73 12.31
N MET A 46 -31.00 10.16 11.13
CA MET A 46 -30.20 9.08 10.56
C MET A 46 -28.78 9.57 10.20
N ASP A 47 -28.67 10.74 9.55
CA ASP A 47 -27.39 11.38 9.22
C ASP A 47 -26.60 11.75 10.50
N MET A 48 -27.28 12.24 11.54
CA MET A 48 -26.66 12.54 12.84
C MET A 48 -26.20 11.28 13.57
N PHE A 49 -27.00 10.22 13.56
CA PHE A 49 -26.63 8.95 14.16
C PHE A 49 -25.39 8.36 13.48
N GLU A 50 -25.31 8.43 12.16
CA GLU A 50 -24.10 8.04 11.42
C GLU A 50 -22.88 8.88 11.80
N LYS A 51 -23.04 10.21 11.93
CA LYS A 51 -21.97 11.12 12.35
C LYS A 51 -21.50 10.80 13.77
N LEU A 52 -22.42 10.58 14.70
CA LEU A 52 -22.12 10.17 16.08
C LEU A 52 -21.36 8.85 16.13
N LYS A 53 -21.77 7.86 15.32
CA LYS A 53 -21.10 6.55 15.25
C LYS A 53 -19.67 6.65 14.72
N LYS A 54 -19.40 7.60 13.81
CA LYS A 54 -18.06 7.85 13.23
C LYS A 54 -17.20 8.79 14.08
N LEU A 55 -17.76 9.40 15.12
CA LEU A 55 -17.08 10.40 15.94
C LEU A 55 -16.08 9.75 16.90
N ILE A 56 -14.83 10.21 16.84
CA ILE A 56 -13.76 9.71 17.69
C ILE A 56 -13.74 10.52 18.99
N LEU A 57 -14.17 9.87 20.08
CA LEU A 57 -14.23 10.49 21.40
C LEU A 57 -12.85 10.71 22.01
N ALA A 58 -11.90 9.80 21.82
CA ALA A 58 -10.50 9.96 22.20
C ALA A 58 -9.61 8.94 21.48
N GLY A 59 -8.32 9.26 21.36
CA GLY A 59 -7.33 8.44 20.67
C GLY A 59 -7.02 8.91 19.25
N ILE A 60 -6.31 8.06 18.53
CA ILE A 60 -5.88 8.33 17.15
C ILE A 60 -6.91 7.77 16.18
N LYS A 61 -7.19 8.53 15.11
CA LYS A 61 -8.02 8.04 14.00
C LYS A 61 -7.38 6.80 13.36
N GLU A 62 -8.21 5.88 12.88
CA GLU A 62 -7.84 4.58 12.28
C GLU A 62 -7.29 3.50 13.23
N ILE A 63 -6.90 3.83 14.46
CA ILE A 63 -6.51 2.81 15.46
C ILE A 63 -7.73 2.42 16.30
N ARG A 64 -8.15 1.15 16.18
CA ARG A 64 -9.37 0.62 16.83
C ARG A 64 -9.09 0.01 18.20
N ARG A 65 -8.00 -0.75 18.30
CA ARG A 65 -7.62 -1.51 19.49
C ARG A 65 -6.12 -1.45 19.68
N VAL A 66 -5.69 -1.42 20.93
CA VAL A 66 -4.28 -1.56 21.30
C VAL A 66 -4.16 -2.70 22.30
N ILE A 67 -3.22 -3.60 22.06
CA ILE A 67 -2.88 -4.73 22.91
C ILE A 67 -1.45 -4.50 23.39
N ILE A 68 -1.24 -4.60 24.69
CA ILE A 68 0.08 -4.46 25.30
C ILE A 68 0.62 -5.87 25.48
N ARG A 69 1.81 -6.13 24.94
CA ARG A 69 2.54 -7.38 25.15
C ARG A 69 3.90 -7.06 25.74
N LYS A 70 4.35 -7.88 26.68
CA LYS A 70 5.73 -7.82 27.17
C LYS A 70 6.56 -8.76 26.31
N GLU A 71 7.54 -8.22 25.61
CA GLU A 71 8.52 -8.99 24.83
C GLU A 71 9.90 -8.69 25.43
N ASP A 72 10.59 -9.75 25.84
CA ASP A 72 11.82 -9.67 26.63
C ASP A 72 11.69 -8.76 27.88
N GLU A 73 12.43 -7.66 27.91
CA GLU A 73 12.39 -6.65 28.98
C GLU A 73 11.58 -5.39 28.60
N GLU A 74 10.97 -5.36 27.42
CA GLU A 74 10.25 -4.20 26.90
C GLU A 74 8.73 -4.44 26.79
N TYR A 75 7.96 -3.35 26.81
CA TYR A 75 6.52 -3.38 26.55
C TYR A 75 6.24 -2.89 25.14
N VAL A 76 5.72 -3.77 24.29
CA VAL A 76 5.37 -3.50 22.89
C VAL A 76 3.86 -3.28 22.77
N LEU A 77 3.48 -2.26 22.01
CA LEU A 77 2.09 -1.91 21.72
C LEU A 77 1.71 -2.44 20.33
N TYR A 78 0.85 -3.45 20.27
CA TYR A 78 0.26 -3.94 19.04
C TYR A 78 -1.06 -3.21 18.77
N THR A 79 -1.18 -2.59 17.59
CA THR A 79 -2.36 -1.81 17.22
C THR A 79 -3.17 -2.50 16.14
N GLU A 80 -4.49 -2.52 16.28
CA GLU A 80 -5.42 -2.87 15.22
C GLU A 80 -5.74 -1.60 14.42
N GLY A 81 -5.23 -1.53 13.19
CA GLY A 81 -5.23 -0.33 12.36
C GLY A 81 -3.94 0.49 12.54
N SER A 82 -3.72 1.43 11.64
CA SER A 82 -2.48 2.19 11.55
C SER A 82 -2.73 3.68 11.30
N ASN A 83 -1.91 4.53 11.93
CA ASN A 83 -1.81 5.97 11.66
C ASN A 83 -0.41 6.47 12.05
N LEU A 84 0.61 6.03 11.32
CA LEU A 84 2.04 6.26 11.56
C LEU A 84 2.36 7.75 11.74
N LYS A 85 1.78 8.62 10.89
CA LYS A 85 1.99 10.07 10.91
C LYS A 85 1.61 10.72 12.25
N LYS A 86 0.58 10.21 12.93
CA LYS A 86 0.15 10.70 14.24
C LYS A 86 0.85 9.97 15.38
N VAL A 87 1.05 8.65 15.24
CA VAL A 87 1.74 7.82 16.24
C VAL A 87 3.14 8.34 16.51
N MET A 88 3.91 8.67 15.47
CA MET A 88 5.27 9.22 15.62
C MET A 88 5.35 10.56 16.36
N LYS A 89 4.23 11.29 16.50
CA LYS A 89 4.17 12.57 17.22
C LYS A 89 3.85 12.41 18.71
N ILE A 90 3.52 11.21 19.15
CA ILE A 90 3.14 10.95 20.54
C ILE A 90 4.40 10.88 21.40
N LYS A 91 4.41 11.65 22.48
CA LYS A 91 5.50 11.63 23.46
C LYS A 91 5.59 10.24 24.10
N GLY A 92 6.78 9.65 24.09
CA GLY A 92 7.04 8.32 24.64
C GLY A 92 6.98 7.20 23.60
N VAL A 93 6.58 7.49 22.36
CA VAL A 93 6.73 6.53 21.24
C VAL A 93 8.14 6.65 20.67
N ASP A 94 8.79 5.50 20.49
CA ASP A 94 10.07 5.41 19.80
C ASP A 94 9.85 5.41 18.28
N PHE A 95 10.07 6.55 17.65
CA PHE A 95 9.87 6.73 16.22
C PHE A 95 10.83 5.91 15.35
N ALA A 96 12.00 5.53 15.87
CA ALA A 96 13.00 4.78 15.10
C ALA A 96 12.67 3.28 15.02
N ARG A 97 11.90 2.76 15.99
CA ARG A 97 11.51 1.34 16.06
C ARG A 97 10.02 1.11 15.78
N THR A 98 9.23 2.15 15.52
CA THR A 98 7.81 2.01 15.18
C THR A 98 7.67 1.46 13.76
N ALA A 99 7.00 0.31 13.62
CA ALA A 99 6.71 -0.33 12.34
C ALA A 99 5.19 -0.42 12.08
N THR A 100 4.81 -0.58 10.81
CA THR A 100 3.44 -0.81 10.35
C THR A 100 3.48 -1.75 9.16
N ASN A 101 2.46 -2.59 9.00
CA ASN A 101 2.31 -3.43 7.81
C ASN A 101 1.61 -2.69 6.66
N ASN A 102 1.21 -1.43 6.87
CA ASN A 102 0.64 -0.59 5.82
C ASN A 102 1.76 0.08 5.01
N ILE A 103 2.14 -0.54 3.89
CA ILE A 103 3.23 -0.10 3.02
C ILE A 103 2.96 1.28 2.40
N TYR A 104 1.71 1.58 2.01
CA TYR A 104 1.35 2.90 1.46
C TYR A 104 1.54 4.02 2.48
N GLU A 105 1.23 3.75 3.74
CA GLU A 105 1.46 4.71 4.81
C GLU A 105 2.95 4.96 5.07
N ILE A 106 3.78 3.91 4.99
CA ILE A 106 5.24 4.05 5.06
C ILE A 106 5.75 4.91 3.90
N TYR A 107 5.26 4.66 2.69
CA TYR A 107 5.60 5.46 1.51
C TYR A 107 5.27 6.94 1.71
N GLU A 108 4.09 7.27 2.22
CA GLU A 108 3.68 8.66 2.45
C GLU A 108 4.44 9.38 3.57
N VAL A 109 4.88 8.66 4.59
CA VAL A 109 5.48 9.26 5.80
C VAL A 109 7.01 9.21 5.76
N LEU A 110 7.59 8.08 5.35
CA LEU A 110 9.03 7.80 5.39
C LEU A 110 9.69 7.80 4.00
N GLY A 111 8.91 7.70 2.92
CA GLY A 111 9.40 7.80 1.54
C GLY A 111 9.62 6.45 0.83
N ILE A 112 10.14 6.52 -0.40
CA ILE A 112 10.19 5.39 -1.33
C ILE A 112 11.13 4.26 -0.88
N GLU A 113 12.33 4.57 -0.38
CA GLU A 113 13.28 3.56 0.09
C GLU A 113 12.79 2.83 1.35
N ALA A 114 12.06 3.53 2.22
CA ALA A 114 11.41 2.92 3.37
C ALA A 114 10.29 1.97 2.90
N ALA A 115 9.50 2.38 1.91
CA ALA A 115 8.45 1.54 1.33
C ALA A 115 9.03 0.30 0.62
N ARG A 116 10.13 0.46 -0.12
CA ARG A 116 10.86 -0.64 -0.76
C ARG A 116 11.29 -1.68 0.26
N ASN A 117 11.95 -1.25 1.34
CA ASN A 117 12.36 -2.15 2.41
C ASN A 117 11.16 -2.77 3.15
N ALA A 118 10.07 -2.03 3.31
CA ALA A 118 8.84 -2.55 3.90
C ALA A 118 8.22 -3.67 3.05
N VAL A 119 8.20 -3.54 1.71
CA VAL A 119 7.76 -4.61 0.79
C VAL A 119 8.62 -5.86 0.98
N ILE A 120 9.95 -5.69 1.05
CA ILE A 120 10.88 -6.81 1.20
C ILE A 120 10.63 -7.54 2.53
N ASN A 121 10.61 -6.79 3.64
CA ASN A 121 10.45 -7.37 4.97
C ASN A 121 9.08 -8.03 5.16
N GLU A 122 8.01 -7.41 4.67
CA GLU A 122 6.66 -7.97 4.77
C GLU A 122 6.52 -9.27 3.96
N ALA A 123 7.08 -9.30 2.74
CA ALA A 123 7.07 -10.48 1.90
C ALA A 123 7.87 -11.64 2.51
N ILE A 124 9.05 -11.36 3.07
CA ILE A 124 9.86 -12.37 3.77
C ILE A 124 9.11 -12.88 5.00
N SER A 125 8.66 -11.99 5.90
CA SER A 125 7.95 -12.36 7.12
C SER A 125 6.73 -13.23 6.82
N THR A 126 5.95 -12.87 5.80
CA THR A 126 4.77 -13.65 5.39
C THR A 126 5.13 -15.04 4.86
N LEU A 127 6.20 -15.17 4.07
CA LEU A 127 6.64 -16.45 3.54
C LEU A 127 7.20 -17.35 4.65
N GLU A 128 8.00 -16.79 5.55
CA GLU A 128 8.56 -17.48 6.72
C GLU A 128 7.47 -17.96 7.68
N GLU A 129 6.43 -17.16 7.93
CA GLU A 129 5.26 -17.56 8.72
C GLU A 129 4.50 -18.76 8.12
N GLN A 130 4.57 -18.96 6.81
CA GLN A 130 4.01 -20.13 6.12
C GLN A 130 5.01 -21.29 5.98
N GLY A 131 6.25 -21.15 6.50
CA GLY A 131 7.30 -22.16 6.40
C GLY A 131 7.90 -22.29 5.00
N LEU A 132 7.79 -21.26 4.16
CA LEU A 132 8.37 -21.21 2.82
C LEU A 132 9.67 -20.40 2.84
N GLU A 133 10.76 -20.99 2.39
CA GLU A 133 12.03 -20.29 2.21
C GLU A 133 12.20 -19.84 0.76
N VAL A 134 12.38 -18.54 0.55
CA VAL A 134 12.68 -17.94 -0.74
C VAL A 134 13.90 -17.04 -0.59
N ASP A 135 14.83 -17.12 -1.55
CA ASP A 135 16.01 -16.26 -1.53
C ASP A 135 15.62 -14.79 -1.66
N VAL A 136 16.15 -13.96 -0.76
CA VAL A 136 15.87 -12.52 -0.68
C VAL A 136 16.10 -11.78 -1.99
N ARG A 137 17.03 -12.24 -2.85
CA ARG A 137 17.33 -11.60 -4.14
C ARG A 137 16.12 -11.57 -5.07
N HIS A 138 15.25 -12.58 -5.02
CA HIS A 138 14.02 -12.60 -5.81
C HIS A 138 13.03 -11.55 -5.33
N ILE A 139 12.90 -11.40 -4.01
CA ILE A 139 12.00 -10.43 -3.39
C ILE A 139 12.51 -9.01 -3.61
N MET A 140 13.83 -8.79 -3.49
CA MET A 140 14.48 -7.52 -3.80
C MET A 140 14.19 -7.08 -5.24
N LEU A 141 14.32 -7.99 -6.21
CA LEU A 141 14.05 -7.67 -7.62
C LEU A 141 12.60 -7.19 -7.83
N VAL A 142 11.63 -7.83 -7.16
CA VAL A 142 10.23 -7.43 -7.23
C VAL A 142 10.00 -6.06 -6.58
N ALA A 143 10.56 -5.84 -5.39
CA ALA A 143 10.44 -4.57 -4.68
C ALA A 143 11.09 -3.41 -5.47
N ASP A 144 12.24 -3.65 -6.09
CA ASP A 144 12.93 -2.70 -6.97
C ASP A 144 12.04 -2.34 -8.17
N ALA A 145 11.48 -3.35 -8.85
CA ALA A 145 10.57 -3.13 -9.97
C ALA A 145 9.31 -2.35 -9.58
N MET A 146 8.79 -2.55 -8.36
CA MET A 146 7.63 -1.81 -7.84
C MET A 146 7.94 -0.37 -7.44
N THR A 147 9.21 0.01 -7.24
CA THR A 147 9.62 1.32 -6.69
C THR A 147 10.54 2.12 -7.61
N ALA A 148 10.89 1.58 -8.78
CA ALA A 148 11.90 2.13 -9.69
C ALA A 148 11.63 3.58 -10.15
N ASP A 149 10.37 3.97 -10.33
CA ASP A 149 9.99 5.29 -10.86
C ASP A 149 9.82 6.36 -9.78
N GLY A 150 10.20 6.07 -8.53
CA GLY A 150 10.06 6.99 -7.40
C GLY A 150 8.67 7.01 -6.77
N GLU A 151 7.75 6.16 -7.23
CA GLU A 151 6.44 5.93 -6.65
C GLU A 151 6.20 4.42 -6.46
N LEU A 152 5.35 4.07 -5.48
CA LEU A 152 5.00 2.68 -5.22
C LEU A 152 3.92 2.21 -6.21
N LYS A 153 4.30 1.35 -7.16
CA LYS A 153 3.42 0.85 -8.22
C LYS A 153 2.88 -0.53 -7.93
N GLN A 154 1.64 -0.76 -8.35
CA GLN A 154 1.07 -2.11 -8.40
C GLN A 154 1.80 -2.95 -9.47
N ILE A 155 2.00 -4.24 -9.22
CA ILE A 155 2.61 -5.14 -10.22
C ILE A 155 1.73 -5.37 -11.47
N GLY A 156 0.41 -5.22 -11.32
CA GLY A 156 -0.58 -5.52 -12.34
C GLY A 156 -0.78 -4.42 -13.39
N ARG A 157 -1.91 -4.48 -14.10
CA ARG A 157 -2.23 -3.61 -15.25
C ARG A 157 -2.29 -2.12 -14.96
N HIS A 158 -2.43 -1.70 -13.71
CA HIS A 158 -2.48 -0.29 -13.32
C HIS A 158 -1.13 0.24 -12.82
N GLY A 159 -0.07 -0.57 -12.88
CA GLY A 159 1.30 -0.12 -12.60
C GLY A 159 2.27 -0.80 -13.55
N VAL A 160 3.21 -1.58 -13.01
CA VAL A 160 4.40 -2.10 -13.72
C VAL A 160 4.06 -2.78 -15.05
N ALA A 161 3.04 -3.64 -15.09
CA ALA A 161 2.67 -4.35 -16.32
C ALA A 161 1.96 -3.44 -17.35
N GLY A 162 1.18 -2.45 -16.89
CA GLY A 162 0.43 -1.53 -17.75
C GLY A 162 1.27 -0.43 -18.38
N GLU A 163 2.37 -0.07 -17.73
CA GLU A 163 3.29 0.98 -18.18
C GLU A 163 4.40 0.47 -19.11
N LYS A 164 4.44 -0.84 -19.39
CA LYS A 164 5.36 -1.40 -20.38
C LYS A 164 5.24 -0.66 -21.72
N HIS A 165 6.37 -0.27 -22.28
CA HIS A 165 6.40 0.49 -23.53
C HIS A 165 5.82 -0.27 -24.73
N SER A 166 5.97 -1.60 -24.77
CA SER A 166 5.45 -2.41 -25.88
C SER A 166 3.92 -2.49 -25.85
N ILE A 167 3.31 -2.22 -27.01
CA ILE A 167 1.86 -2.32 -27.22
C ILE A 167 1.46 -3.79 -27.23
N LEU A 168 2.25 -4.63 -27.93
CA LEU A 168 2.00 -6.07 -28.01
C LEU A 168 2.13 -6.73 -26.64
N ALA A 169 3.14 -6.35 -25.85
CA ALA A 169 3.31 -6.86 -24.49
C ALA A 169 2.10 -6.50 -23.59
N ARG A 170 1.62 -5.25 -23.65
CA ARG A 170 0.43 -4.82 -22.89
C ARG A 170 -0.83 -5.55 -23.35
N ALA A 171 -1.05 -5.62 -24.67
CA ALA A 171 -2.23 -6.25 -25.26
C ALA A 171 -2.29 -7.77 -25.00
N ALA A 172 -1.14 -8.44 -24.94
CA ALA A 172 -1.04 -9.86 -24.59
C ALA A 172 -1.22 -10.13 -23.09
N PHE A 173 -0.98 -9.14 -22.23
CA PHE A 173 -1.20 -9.26 -20.79
C PHE A 173 -2.68 -9.07 -20.43
N GLU A 174 -3.26 -7.89 -20.67
CA GLU A 174 -4.68 -7.58 -20.40
C GLU A 174 -5.20 -6.44 -21.30
N MET A 175 -6.54 -6.25 -21.35
CA MET A 175 -7.22 -5.16 -22.08
C MET A 175 -6.81 -5.06 -23.57
N THR A 176 -6.71 -6.20 -24.25
CA THR A 176 -6.19 -6.34 -25.61
C THR A 176 -6.77 -5.34 -26.61
N VAL A 177 -8.11 -5.29 -26.73
CA VAL A 177 -8.79 -4.43 -27.72
C VAL A 177 -8.53 -2.95 -27.44
N ASN A 178 -8.60 -2.54 -26.17
CA ASN A 178 -8.38 -1.15 -25.79
C ASN A 178 -6.94 -0.71 -26.07
N ASN A 179 -5.95 -1.54 -25.71
CA ASN A 179 -4.54 -1.24 -25.96
C ASN A 179 -4.22 -1.10 -27.46
N LEU A 180 -4.79 -1.98 -28.30
CA LEU A 180 -4.57 -1.93 -29.75
C LEU A 180 -5.28 -0.74 -30.40
N LEU A 181 -6.52 -0.45 -30.00
CA LEU A 181 -7.29 0.67 -30.53
C LEU A 181 -6.66 2.01 -30.15
N ASP A 182 -6.27 2.17 -28.89
CA ASP A 182 -5.60 3.36 -28.38
C ASP A 182 -4.26 3.59 -29.10
N ALA A 183 -3.50 2.53 -29.33
CA ALA A 183 -2.27 2.58 -30.10
C ALA A 183 -2.52 2.98 -31.57
N ALA A 184 -3.58 2.45 -32.20
CA ALA A 184 -3.93 2.79 -33.58
C ALA A 184 -4.35 4.25 -33.72
N VAL A 185 -5.17 4.77 -32.79
CA VAL A 185 -5.62 6.17 -32.78
C VAL A 185 -4.44 7.12 -32.56
N ARG A 186 -3.51 6.78 -31.66
CA ARG A 186 -2.33 7.60 -31.37
C ARG A 186 -1.17 7.43 -32.37
N GLY A 187 -1.25 6.44 -33.26
CA GLY A 187 -0.16 6.11 -34.18
C GLY A 187 1.09 5.55 -33.48
N ASN A 188 0.92 4.89 -32.33
CA ASN A 188 2.04 4.32 -31.58
C ASN A 188 2.72 3.20 -32.38
N ARG A 189 4.04 3.10 -32.27
CA ARG A 189 4.85 2.05 -32.91
C ARG A 189 5.53 1.19 -31.86
N ASP A 190 5.48 -0.12 -32.05
CA ASP A 190 6.21 -1.07 -31.20
C ASP A 190 7.65 -1.23 -31.68
N ARG A 191 8.61 -1.21 -30.75
CA ARG A 191 10.04 -1.33 -31.04
C ARG A 191 10.56 -2.76 -30.93
N LEU A 192 9.73 -3.71 -30.49
CA LEU A 192 10.11 -5.12 -30.36
C LEU A 192 11.38 -5.33 -29.51
N SER A 193 11.50 -4.61 -28.39
CA SER A 193 12.69 -4.66 -27.54
C SER A 193 12.59 -5.66 -26.39
N GLY A 194 11.38 -6.04 -25.99
CA GLY A 194 11.09 -6.94 -24.88
C GLY A 194 10.86 -8.39 -25.32
N VAL A 195 10.69 -9.26 -24.33
CA VAL A 195 10.60 -10.71 -24.55
C VAL A 195 9.27 -11.11 -25.21
N THR A 196 8.15 -10.58 -24.70
CA THR A 196 6.81 -11.01 -25.10
C THR A 196 6.54 -10.72 -26.57
N GLU A 197 6.84 -9.50 -27.01
CA GLU A 197 6.58 -9.04 -28.36
C GLU A 197 7.48 -9.72 -29.40
N ASN A 198 8.74 -10.02 -29.06
CA ASN A 198 9.63 -10.82 -29.92
C ASN A 198 9.10 -12.24 -30.09
N ILE A 199 8.62 -12.89 -29.02
CA ILE A 199 8.02 -14.22 -29.10
C ILE A 199 6.77 -14.21 -30.00
N ILE A 200 5.89 -13.21 -29.86
CA ILE A 200 4.66 -13.09 -30.66
C ILE A 200 4.98 -12.96 -32.16
N VAL A 201 6.01 -12.18 -32.52
CA VAL A 201 6.40 -11.94 -33.92
C VAL A 201 7.32 -13.04 -34.46
N GLY A 202 7.83 -13.93 -33.61
CA GLY A 202 8.72 -15.03 -33.98
C GLY A 202 10.20 -14.63 -34.14
N GLN A 203 10.61 -13.53 -33.49
CA GLN A 203 12.00 -13.07 -33.46
C GLN A 203 12.76 -13.65 -32.24
N PRO A 204 14.07 -13.91 -32.35
CA PRO A 204 14.88 -14.30 -31.19
C PRO A 204 14.88 -13.22 -30.11
N ILE A 205 14.71 -13.62 -28.85
CA ILE A 205 14.74 -12.70 -27.71
C ILE A 205 16.17 -12.29 -27.34
N LYS A 206 16.34 -11.08 -26.83
CA LYS A 206 17.63 -10.55 -26.34
C LYS A 206 17.90 -10.92 -24.87
N LEU A 207 17.79 -12.21 -24.56
CA LEU A 207 18.14 -12.79 -23.26
C LEU A 207 18.79 -14.16 -23.45
N GLY A 208 19.69 -14.52 -22.54
CA GLY A 208 20.43 -15.78 -22.61
C GLY A 208 21.32 -15.84 -23.85
N THR A 209 21.18 -16.91 -24.65
CA THR A 209 22.01 -17.10 -25.86
C THR A 209 21.73 -16.10 -26.97
N GLY A 210 20.55 -15.45 -26.97
CA GLY A 210 20.21 -14.44 -27.97
C GLY A 210 20.88 -13.07 -27.77
N ASP A 211 21.57 -12.88 -26.64
CA ASP A 211 22.34 -11.67 -26.33
C ASP A 211 23.81 -11.76 -26.79
N VAL A 212 24.29 -12.96 -27.15
CA VAL A 212 25.67 -13.17 -27.58
C VAL A 212 25.80 -12.94 -29.09
N GLU A 213 26.71 -12.04 -29.48
CA GLU A 213 27.08 -11.81 -30.88
C GLU A 213 28.43 -12.47 -31.21
N LEU A 214 28.44 -13.31 -32.24
CA LEU A 214 29.63 -14.01 -32.69
C LEU A 214 30.29 -13.27 -33.85
N VAL A 215 31.58 -13.00 -33.71
CA VAL A 215 32.40 -12.41 -34.78
C VAL A 215 33.53 -13.38 -35.10
N THR A 216 33.69 -13.73 -36.38
CA THR A 216 34.79 -14.57 -36.86
C THR A 216 35.50 -13.92 -38.04
N ARG A 217 36.82 -14.00 -38.07
CA ARG A 217 37.64 -13.53 -39.19
C ARG A 217 37.88 -14.68 -40.15
N PHE A 218 37.18 -14.67 -41.28
CA PHE A 218 37.43 -15.63 -42.34
C PHE A 218 38.76 -15.31 -43.04
N THR A 219 39.74 -16.19 -42.87
CA THR A 219 40.95 -16.19 -43.70
C THR A 219 40.75 -17.22 -44.80
N PRO A 220 40.66 -16.83 -46.09
CA PRO A 220 40.45 -17.79 -47.18
C PRO A 220 41.68 -18.69 -47.30
N VAL A 221 41.51 -19.96 -46.94
CA VAL A 221 42.54 -20.99 -47.14
C VAL A 221 42.46 -21.45 -48.60
N LYS A 222 43.52 -21.24 -49.40
CA LYS A 222 43.61 -21.85 -50.73
C LYS A 222 43.63 -23.37 -50.56
N LYS A 223 42.58 -24.05 -51.05
CA LYS A 223 42.58 -25.52 -51.17
C LYS A 223 43.78 -25.90 -52.05
N ARG A 224 44.68 -26.73 -51.52
CA ARG A 224 45.70 -27.42 -52.33
C ARG A 224 44.96 -28.43 -53.20
N THR A 225 44.81 -28.12 -54.49
CA THR A 225 44.60 -29.10 -55.57
C THR A 225 45.79 -30.04 -55.67
#